data_AF-G2H0X8-F1
#
_entry.id   AF-G2H0X8-F1
#
_cell.length_a   1.000
_cell.length_b   1.000
_cell.length_c   1.000
_cell.angle_alpha   90.00
_cell.angle_beta   90.00
_cell.angle_gamma   90.00
#
_symmetry.space_group_name_H-M   'P 1'
#
loop_
_entity.id
_entity.type
_entity.pdbx_description
1 polymer ?
#
loop_
_entity_poly.entity_id
_entity_poly.type
_entity_poly.pdbx_seq_one_letter_code
_entity_poly.pdbx_strand_id
1 'polypeptide(L)'
;MGFRLATRQHWWLMAAALAALVVFFVFIMLPTKNTLQIIANKPGFKLPDGFAVYQYLDEQKIRIKSITYENDALVISFESTEYQQQAMEVMQSILPIGYDIVPSKSKSLFEIFYAR
;
A
#
# COMPACT_ATOMS: atom_id res chain seq x y z
N MET A 1 -43.34 21.49 31.76
CA MET A 1 -42.00 21.26 32.34
C MET A 1 -41.23 20.27 31.47
N GLY A 2 -40.24 20.68 30.66
CA GLY A 2 -39.56 19.74 29.74
C GLY A 2 -38.14 20.11 29.28
N PHE A 3 -37.51 21.14 29.84
CA PHE A 3 -36.24 21.68 29.32
C PHE A 3 -34.97 21.31 30.11
N ARG A 4 -34.98 20.21 30.88
CA ARG A 4 -33.80 19.81 31.70
C ARG A 4 -33.03 18.60 31.18
N LEU A 5 -33.51 17.95 30.11
CA LEU A 5 -32.87 16.77 29.49
C LEU A 5 -32.12 17.10 28.19
N ALA A 6 -32.48 18.19 27.50
CA ALA A 6 -31.93 18.55 26.19
C ALA A 6 -30.44 18.92 26.22
N THR A 7 -29.98 19.59 27.29
CA THR A 7 -28.58 20.05 27.39
C THR A 7 -27.59 18.89 27.39
N ARG A 8 -27.89 17.80 28.10
CA ARG A 8 -27.00 16.62 28.13
C ARG A 8 -26.92 15.94 26.76
N GLN A 9 -28.03 15.91 26.02
CA GLN A 9 -28.08 15.32 24.67
C GLN A 9 -27.24 16.09 23.66
N HIS A 10 -27.21 17.42 23.73
CA HIS A 10 -26.36 18.23 22.84
C HIS A 10 -24.86 17.98 23.06
N TRP A 11 -24.43 17.73 24.30
CA TRP A 11 -23.04 17.36 24.59
C TRP A 11 -22.65 16.00 23.99
N TRP A 12 -23.56 15.02 24.02
CA TRP A 12 -23.34 13.73 23.37
C TRP A 12 -23.29 13.85 21.83
N LEU A 13 -24.15 14.69 21.23
CA LEU A 13 -24.12 14.94 19.79
C LEU A 13 -22.83 15.67 19.36
N MET A 14 -22.38 16.65 20.14
CA MET A 14 -21.11 17.34 19.89
C MET A 14 -19.91 16.40 20.03
N ALA A 15 -19.89 15.57 21.07
CA ALA A 15 -18.84 14.56 21.26
C ALA A 15 -18.83 13.53 20.12
N ALA A 16 -20.00 13.07 19.67
CA ALA A 16 -20.12 12.15 18.54
C ALA A 16 -19.67 12.78 17.22
N ALA A 17 -20.02 14.04 16.96
CA ALA A 17 -19.59 14.77 15.78
C ALA A 17 -18.06 14.97 15.77
N LEU A 18 -17.47 15.32 16.91
CA LEU A 18 -16.02 15.45 17.05
C LEU A 18 -15.32 14.10 16.84
N ALA A 19 -15.85 13.03 17.42
CA ALA A 19 -15.32 11.67 17.23
C ALA A 19 -15.38 11.25 15.76
N ALA A 20 -16.50 11.50 15.07
CA ALA A 20 -16.63 11.21 13.64
C ALA A 20 -15.63 11.98 12.80
N LEU A 21 -15.36 13.26 13.13
CA LEU A 21 -14.37 14.08 12.46
C LEU A 21 -12.94 13.53 12.67
N VAL A 22 -12.61 13.12 13.90
CA VAL A 22 -11.31 12.49 14.19
C VAL A 22 -11.16 11.19 13.40
N VAL A 23 -12.18 10.33 13.37
CA VAL A 23 -12.14 9.07 12.61
C VAL A 23 -11.97 9.32 11.11
N PHE A 24 -12.66 10.34 10.56
CA PHE A 24 -12.53 10.73 9.16
C PHE A 24 -11.11 11.19 8.81
N PHE A 25 -10.50 12.04 9.65
CA PHE A 25 -9.12 12.48 9.47
C PHE A 25 -8.12 11.33 9.59
N VAL A 26 -8.31 10.45 10.58
CA VAL A 26 -7.47 9.25 10.73
C VAL A 26 -7.54 8.39 9.46
N PHE A 27 -8.73 8.19 8.88
CA PHE A 27 -8.90 7.41 7.66
C PHE A 27 -8.17 8.00 6.46
N ILE A 28 -8.21 9.33 6.28
CA ILE A 28 -7.48 10.03 5.20
C ILE A 28 -5.97 9.95 5.40
N MET A 29 -5.51 10.01 6.65
CA MET A 29 -4.09 10.02 6.99
C MET A 29 -3.46 8.62 7.05
N LEU A 30 -4.26 7.56 6.84
CA LEU A 30 -3.73 6.20 6.74
C LEU A 30 -2.73 6.14 5.57
N PRO A 31 -1.48 5.73 5.81
CA PRO A 31 -0.48 5.67 4.76
C PRO A 31 -0.93 4.67 3.69
N THR A 32 -1.14 5.17 2.47
CA THR A 32 -1.32 4.31 1.30
C THR A 32 0.02 3.64 1.02
N LYS A 33 0.03 2.30 1.02
CA LYS A 33 1.26 1.53 0.85
C LYS A 33 1.42 1.24 -0.64
N ASN A 34 2.18 2.12 -1.29
CA ASN A 34 2.33 2.15 -2.73
C ASN A 34 3.47 1.20 -3.13
N THR A 35 3.32 -0.09 -2.85
CA THR A 35 4.41 -1.07 -2.97
C THR A 35 3.95 -2.30 -3.74
N LEU A 36 4.79 -2.78 -4.66
CA LEU A 36 4.57 -3.94 -5.51
C LEU A 36 5.66 -4.97 -5.24
N GLN A 37 5.29 -6.25 -5.13
CA GLN A 37 6.24 -7.35 -5.08
C GLN A 37 6.14 -8.18 -6.35
N ILE A 38 7.29 -8.57 -6.88
CA ILE A 38 7.41 -9.53 -7.96
C ILE A 38 8.09 -10.78 -7.40
N ILE A 39 7.38 -11.89 -7.45
CA ILE A 39 7.79 -13.18 -6.87
C ILE A 39 7.93 -14.19 -8.02
N ALA A 40 8.93 -15.06 -7.96
CA ALA A 40 8.99 -16.21 -8.84
C ALA A 40 7.98 -17.28 -8.40
N ASN A 41 7.01 -17.62 -9.26
CA ASN A 41 5.96 -18.60 -8.93
C ASN A 41 6.51 -20.06 -8.93
N LYS A 42 7.64 -20.29 -9.61
CA LYS A 42 8.23 -21.64 -9.75
C LYS A 42 9.57 -21.76 -9.01
N PRO A 43 9.80 -22.85 -8.27
CA PRO A 43 11.11 -23.14 -7.67
C PRO A 43 12.17 -23.28 -8.77
N GLY A 44 13.28 -22.56 -8.62
CA GLY A 44 14.38 -22.52 -9.60
C GLY A 44 14.26 -21.42 -10.67
N PHE A 45 13.15 -20.68 -10.73
CA PHE A 45 13.06 -19.46 -11.52
C PHE A 45 13.82 -18.33 -10.82
N LYS A 46 14.72 -17.66 -11.54
CA LYS A 46 15.43 -16.51 -10.99
C LYS A 46 14.48 -15.31 -10.91
N LEU A 47 14.64 -14.49 -9.88
CA LEU A 47 13.97 -13.19 -9.82
C LEU A 47 14.33 -12.34 -11.03
N PRO A 48 13.40 -11.46 -11.47
CA PRO A 48 13.70 -10.55 -12.57
C PRO A 48 14.80 -9.59 -12.15
N ASP A 49 15.57 -9.13 -13.13
CA ASP A 49 16.59 -8.11 -12.93
C ASP A 49 15.92 -6.77 -12.56
N GLY A 50 16.31 -6.20 -11.42
CA GLY A 50 15.81 -4.91 -10.96
C GLY A 50 16.11 -3.76 -11.93
N PHE A 51 17.21 -3.84 -12.69
CA PHE A 51 17.54 -2.82 -13.68
C PHE A 51 16.63 -2.90 -14.92
N ALA A 52 16.33 -4.12 -15.40
CA ALA A 52 15.38 -4.30 -16.50
C ALA A 52 13.98 -3.83 -16.10
N VAL A 53 13.54 -4.18 -14.88
CA VAL A 53 12.27 -3.72 -14.33
C VAL A 53 12.23 -2.20 -14.20
N TYR A 54 13.32 -1.58 -13.73
CA TYR A 54 13.45 -0.13 -13.70
C TYR A 54 13.24 0.49 -15.09
N GLN A 55 13.92 -0.03 -16.11
CA GLN A 55 13.86 0.50 -17.45
C GLN A 55 12.44 0.45 -18.03
N TYR A 56 11.72 -0.66 -17.85
CA TYR A 56 10.33 -0.75 -18.32
C TYR A 56 9.40 0.26 -17.63
N LEU A 57 9.59 0.50 -16.34
CA LEU A 57 8.81 1.50 -15.60
C LEU A 57 9.14 2.92 -16.08
N ASP A 58 10.43 3.21 -16.32
CA ASP A 58 10.90 4.50 -16.83
C ASP A 58 10.38 4.80 -18.25
N GLU A 59 10.36 3.78 -19.13
CA GLU A 59 9.78 3.88 -20.48
C GLU A 59 8.28 4.25 -20.46
N GLN A 60 7.55 3.77 -19.44
CA GLN A 60 6.15 4.13 -19.21
C GLN A 60 5.97 5.40 -18.36
N LYS A 61 7.07 6.11 -18.04
CA LYS A 61 7.10 7.33 -17.21
C LYS A 61 6.54 7.13 -15.79
N ILE A 62 6.63 5.91 -15.26
CA ILE A 62 6.16 5.55 -13.93
C ILE A 62 7.25 5.85 -12.91
N ARG A 63 6.98 6.74 -11.96
CA ARG A 63 7.95 7.15 -10.94
C ARG A 63 7.99 6.17 -9.77
N ILE A 64 9.19 5.71 -9.47
CA ILE A 64 9.46 4.84 -8.32
C ILE A 64 10.28 5.58 -7.27
N LYS A 65 10.10 5.17 -6.03
CA LYS A 65 10.88 5.61 -4.88
C LYS A 65 12.07 4.70 -4.60
N SER A 66 11.91 3.39 -4.78
CA SER A 66 12.99 2.41 -4.60
C SER A 66 12.67 1.07 -5.27
N ILE A 67 13.74 0.32 -5.57
CA ILE A 67 13.70 -1.09 -5.97
C ILE A 67 14.69 -1.83 -5.08
N THR A 68 14.27 -2.93 -4.46
CA THR A 68 15.11 -3.70 -3.54
C THR A 68 14.73 -5.18 -3.60
N TYR A 69 15.73 -6.05 -3.48
CA TYR A 69 15.50 -7.48 -3.29
C TYR A 69 15.25 -7.78 -1.81
N GLU A 70 14.11 -8.38 -1.48
CA GLU A 70 13.74 -8.73 -0.12
C GLU A 70 12.96 -10.06 -0.09
N ASN A 71 13.35 -10.99 0.79
CA ASN A 71 12.64 -12.27 1.03
C ASN A 71 12.26 -13.04 -0.26
N ASP A 72 13.23 -13.28 -1.15
CA ASP A 72 13.00 -13.94 -2.45
C ASP A 72 11.95 -13.26 -3.35
N ALA A 73 11.76 -11.95 -3.16
CA ALA A 73 10.93 -11.10 -3.99
C ALA A 73 11.70 -9.83 -4.42
N LEU A 74 11.32 -9.29 -5.58
CA LEU A 74 11.72 -7.94 -5.98
C LEU A 74 10.64 -6.96 -5.52
N VAL A 75 10.97 -6.08 -4.59
CA VAL A 75 10.05 -5.10 -3.99
C VAL A 75 10.29 -3.72 -4.60
N ILE A 76 9.22 -3.13 -5.12
CA ILE A 76 9.22 -1.82 -5.77
C ILE A 76 8.33 -0.90 -4.96
N SER A 77 8.86 0.23 -4.50
CA SER A 77 8.09 1.28 -3.83
C SER A 77 7.84 2.42 -4.80
N PHE A 78 6.62 2.94 -4.84
CA PHE A 78 6.16 4.00 -5.73
C PHE A 78 5.92 5.30 -4.97
N GLU A 79 6.02 6.41 -5.68
CA GLU A 79 5.72 7.73 -5.10
C GLU A 79 4.22 7.91 -4.80
N SER A 80 3.35 7.26 -5.59
CA SER A 80 1.88 7.35 -5.46
C SER A 80 1.20 6.00 -5.71
N THR A 81 -0.02 5.83 -5.17
CA THR A 81 -0.86 4.65 -5.43
C THR A 81 -1.21 4.53 -6.91
N GLU A 82 -1.40 5.67 -7.58
CA GLU A 82 -1.69 5.73 -9.01
C GLU A 82 -0.56 5.11 -9.83
N TYR A 83 0.70 5.46 -9.53
CA TYR A 83 1.86 4.86 -10.19
C TYR A 83 1.97 3.37 -9.90
N GLN A 84 1.64 2.91 -8.69
CA GLN A 84 1.61 1.47 -8.37
C GLN A 84 0.54 0.72 -9.20
N GLN A 85 -0.64 1.32 -9.39
CA GLN A 85 -1.71 0.71 -10.18
C GLN A 85 -1.34 0.63 -11.66
N GLN A 86 -0.83 1.72 -12.23
CA GLN A 86 -0.32 1.73 -13.60
C GLN A 86 0.82 0.70 -13.77
N ALA A 87 1.75 0.64 -12.81
CA ALA A 87 2.84 -0.33 -12.83
C ALA A 87 2.33 -1.76 -12.79
N MET A 88 1.32 -2.04 -11.96
CA MET A 88 0.71 -3.37 -11.89
C MET A 88 0.16 -3.80 -13.25
N GLU A 89 -0.60 -2.92 -13.92
CA GLU A 89 -1.18 -3.21 -15.24
C GLU A 89 -0.10 -3.43 -16.32
N VAL A 90 0.90 -2.54 -16.36
CA VAL A 90 2.04 -2.67 -17.28
C VAL A 90 2.79 -3.96 -17.03
N MET A 91 3.19 -4.21 -15.78
CA MET A 91 3.98 -5.38 -15.39
C MET A 91 3.24 -6.68 -15.72
N GLN A 92 1.93 -6.75 -15.49
CA GLN A 92 1.12 -7.91 -15.88
C GLN A 92 1.10 -8.15 -17.40
N SER A 93 1.23 -7.10 -18.21
CA SER A 93 1.27 -7.23 -19.67
C SER A 93 2.63 -7.63 -20.23
N ILE A 94 3.74 -7.22 -19.57
CA ILE A 94 5.09 -7.38 -20.11
C ILE A 94 5.87 -8.54 -19.48
N LEU A 95 5.57 -8.92 -18.23
CA LEU A 95 6.36 -9.95 -17.55
C LEU A 95 6.02 -11.34 -18.11
N PRO A 96 7.03 -12.20 -18.31
CA PRO A 96 6.81 -13.57 -18.75
C PRO A 96 5.93 -14.34 -17.77
N ILE A 97 5.20 -15.33 -18.31
CA ILE A 97 4.47 -16.31 -17.50
C ILE A 97 5.45 -17.01 -16.57
N GLY A 98 5.28 -16.84 -15.25
CA GLY A 98 6.20 -17.39 -14.24
C GLY A 98 6.48 -16.47 -13.06
N TYR A 99 6.02 -15.22 -13.12
CA TYR A 99 6.09 -14.27 -12.00
C TYR A 99 4.71 -13.94 -11.45
N ASP A 100 4.59 -13.92 -10.13
CA ASP A 100 3.43 -13.40 -9.43
C ASP A 100 3.69 -11.94 -9.04
N ILE A 101 2.79 -11.06 -9.47
CA ILE A 101 2.87 -9.62 -9.22
C ILE A 101 1.77 -9.27 -8.23
N VAL A 102 2.15 -8.94 -7.01
CA VAL A 102 1.20 -8.72 -5.91
C VAL A 102 1.44 -7.38 -5.23
N PRO A 103 0.40 -6.65 -4.82
CA PRO A 103 0.57 -5.49 -3.96
C PRO A 103 1.21 -5.96 -2.65
N SER A 104 2.31 -5.33 -2.26
CA SER A 104 2.95 -5.63 -0.98
C SER A 104 2.04 -5.18 0.15
N LYS A 105 1.45 -6.15 0.85
CA LYS A 105 0.87 -5.91 2.17
C LYS A 105 2.05 -5.88 3.11
N SER A 106 2.58 -4.69 3.43
CA SER A 106 3.75 -4.59 4.33
C SER A 106 3.53 -5.47 5.55
N LYS A 107 4.57 -6.18 6.00
CA LYS A 107 4.61 -6.71 7.37
C LYS A 107 4.13 -5.60 8.30
N SER A 108 3.02 -5.86 8.99
CA SER A 108 2.49 -4.90 9.94
C SER A 108 3.58 -4.63 10.98
N LEU A 109 3.60 -3.46 11.61
CA LEU A 109 4.56 -3.18 12.68
C LEU A 109 4.51 -4.26 13.79
N PHE A 110 3.40 -4.99 13.91
CA PHE A 110 3.32 -6.17 14.76
C PHE A 110 4.30 -7.28 14.36
N GLU A 111 4.48 -7.58 13.07
CA GLU A 111 5.40 -8.61 12.57
C GLU A 111 6.88 -8.24 12.78
N ILE A 112 7.23 -6.96 12.70
CA ILE A 112 8.62 -6.48 12.87
C ILE A 112 9.02 -6.53 14.35
N PHE A 113 8.08 -6.23 15.27
CA PHE A 113 8.36 -6.19 16.70
C PHE A 113 8.09 -7.51 17.44
N TYR A 114 7.31 -8.45 16.90
CA TYR A 114 7.01 -9.75 17.53
C TYR A 114 7.72 -10.97 16.91
N ALA A 115 8.53 -10.81 15.87
CA ALA A 115 9.32 -11.92 15.30
C ALA A 115 10.66 -12.16 16.02
N ARG A 116 10.67 -12.10 17.36
CA ARG A 116 11.82 -12.50 18.19
C ARG A 116 11.42 -13.55 19.23
#